data_AF-A0A2X2VAJ1-F1
#
_entry.id   AF-A0A2X2VAJ1-F1
#
_cell.length_a   1.000
_cell.length_b   1.000
_cell.length_c   1.000
_cell.angle_alpha   90.00
_cell.angle_beta   90.00
_cell.angle_gamma   90.00
#
_symmetry.space_group_name_H-M   'P 1'
#
loop_
_entity.id
_entity.type
_entity.pdbx_description
1 polymer ?
#
loop_
_entity_poly.entity_id
_entity_poly.type
_entity_poly.pdbx_seq_one_letter_code
_entity_poly.pdbx_strand_id
1 'polypeptide(L)' 'MVEPGQRERRVWLPDNETGWYDFDSHEWFSGGQWITLNAPLEKLPLLVRAGAGLPLSETDHPCQR' A
#
# COMPACT_ATOMS: atom_id res chain seq x y z
N MET A 1 5.06 14.50 9.42
CA MET A 1 3.94 14.83 10.32
C MET A 1 2.73 14.07 9.81
N VAL A 2 1.96 13.41 10.69
CA VAL A 2 0.67 12.79 10.34
C VAL A 2 -0.39 13.61 11.05
N GLU A 3 -1.43 14.03 10.32
CA GLU A 3 -2.49 14.86 10.89
C GLU A 3 -3.70 14.00 11.33
N PRO A 4 -4.23 14.20 12.56
CA PRO A 4 -5.45 13.53 13.00
C PRO A 4 -6.63 13.84 12.07
N GLY A 5 -7.37 12.81 11.67
CA GLY A 5 -8.55 12.97 10.82
C GLY A 5 -8.27 13.02 9.32
N GLN A 6 -7.01 13.04 8.89
CA GLN A 6 -6.68 12.93 7.47
C GLN A 6 -7.15 11.59 6.90
N ARG A 7 -7.91 11.64 5.80
CA ARG A 7 -8.51 10.47 5.11
C ARG A 7 -7.90 10.20 3.73
N GLU A 8 -6.98 11.04 3.31
CA GLU A 8 -6.25 10.92 2.04
C GLU A 8 -4.79 11.25 2.29
N ARG A 9 -3.89 10.54 1.59
CA ARG A 9 -2.46 10.78 1.69
C ARG A 9 -1.84 10.92 0.32
N ARG A 10 -1.11 12.02 0.13
CA ARG A 10 -0.28 12.24 -1.04
C ARG A 10 1.08 11.56 -0.82
N VAL A 11 1.48 10.68 -1.74
CA VAL A 11 2.72 9.90 -1.65
C VAL A 11 3.52 10.02 -2.94
N TRP A 12 4.84 10.08 -2.82
CA TRP A 12 5.75 10.05 -3.96
C TRP A 12 6.08 8.60 -4.27
N LEU A 13 5.92 8.22 -5.54
CA LEU A 13 6.35 6.94 -6.08
C LEU A 13 7.74 7.14 -6.68
N PRO A 14 8.80 6.57 -6.09
CA PRO A 14 10.12 6.61 -6.70
C PRO A 14 10.09 5.95 -8.07
N ASP A 15 10.85 6.55 -8.99
CA ASP A 15 11.02 6.01 -10.32
C ASP A 15 11.68 4.63 -10.27
N ASN A 16 11.14 3.71 -11.08
CA ASN A 16 11.68 2.38 -11.30
C ASN A 16 11.06 1.77 -12.57
N GLU A 17 11.73 0.76 -13.12
CA GLU A 17 11.37 0.14 -14.40
C GLU A 17 10.03 -0.62 -14.39
N THR A 18 9.53 -0.98 -13.21
CA THR A 18 8.43 -1.94 -13.03
C THR A 18 7.11 -1.28 -12.57
N GLY A 19 7.19 -0.11 -11.96
CA GLY A 19 6.06 0.56 -11.32
C GLY A 19 5.67 -0.02 -9.96
N TRP A 20 4.49 0.36 -9.50
CA TRP A 20 3.96 0.07 -8.17
C TRP A 20 2.53 -0.44 -8.28
N TYR A 21 2.13 -1.33 -7.38
CA TYR A 21 0.76 -1.78 -7.21
C TYR A 21 0.23 -1.35 -5.85
N ASP A 22 -1.01 -0.87 -5.79
CA ASP A 22 -1.76 -0.83 -4.55
C ASP A 22 -2.12 -2.25 -4.13
N PHE A 23 -1.75 -2.62 -2.90
CA PHE A 23 -1.86 -3.98 -2.40
C PHE A 23 -3.30 -4.50 -2.39
N ASP A 24 -4.27 -3.61 -2.21
CA ASP A 24 -5.65 -3.98 -1.99
C ASP A 24 -6.53 -3.89 -3.23
N SER A 25 -6.43 -2.79 -3.97
CA SER A 25 -7.18 -2.57 -5.20
C SER A 25 -6.54 -3.25 -6.42
N HIS A 26 -5.27 -3.65 -6.29
CA HIS A 26 -4.42 -4.12 -7.38
C HIS A 26 -4.24 -3.11 -8.54
N GLU A 27 -4.52 -1.83 -8.29
CA GLU A 27 -4.27 -0.76 -9.26
C GLU A 27 -2.77 -0.55 -9.46
N TRP A 28 -2.34 -0.36 -10.71
CA TRP A 28 -0.95 -0.12 -11.06
C TRP A 28 -0.68 1.37 -11.29
N PHE A 29 0.50 1.82 -10.84
CA PHE A 29 0.99 3.17 -11.04
C PHE A 29 2.43 3.17 -11.56
N SER A 30 2.74 4.05 -12.50
CA SER A 30 4.13 4.29 -12.92
C SER A 30 4.96 4.94 -11.81
N GLY A 31 6.28 4.77 -11.84
CA GLY A 31 7.19 5.49 -10.95
C GLY A 31 7.36 6.96 -11.35
N GLY A 32 8.05 7.73 -10.50
CA GLY A 32 8.44 9.11 -10.79
C GLY A 32 7.28 10.11 -10.67
N GLN A 33 6.26 9.82 -9.87
CA GLN A 33 5.09 10.68 -9.75
C GLN A 33 4.56 10.78 -8.32
N TRP A 34 3.76 11.82 -8.08
CA TRP A 34 2.94 11.91 -6.88
C TRP A 34 1.56 11.34 -7.15
N ILE A 35 1.06 10.51 -6.24
CA ILE A 35 -0.34 10.04 -6.25
C ILE A 35 -1.03 10.41 -4.93
N THR A 36 -2.37 10.47 -4.96
CA THR A 36 -3.21 10.64 -3.77
C THR A 36 -3.98 9.36 -3.55
N LEU A 37 -3.83 8.76 -2.37
CA LEU A 37 -4.53 7.54 -1.98
C LEU A 37 -5.51 7.83 -0.85
N ASN A 38 -6.61 7.09 -0.83
CA ASN A 38 -7.47 7.01 0.34
C ASN A 38 -6.69 6.36 1.50
N ALA A 39 -6.74 7.00 2.66
CA ALA A 39 -6.11 6.59 3.91
C ALA A 39 -7.13 6.62 5.06
N PRO A 40 -8.21 5.82 5.00
CA PRO A 40 -9.17 5.75 6.09
C PRO A 40 -8.51 5.15 7.35
N LEU A 41 -9.06 5.43 8.53
CA LEU A 41 -8.46 4.98 9.79
C LEU A 41 -8.34 3.46 9.90
N GLU A 42 -9.24 2.73 9.25
CA GLU A 42 -9.36 1.28 9.28
C GLU A 42 -8.35 0.57 8.36
N LYS A 43 -7.65 1.31 7.49
CA LYS A 43 -6.80 0.73 6.46
C LYS A 43 -5.61 1.62 6.11
N LEU A 44 -4.42 1.03 6.19
CA LEU A 44 -3.20 1.69 5.76
C LEU A 44 -3.03 1.54 4.23
N PRO A 45 -2.78 2.63 3.49
CA PRO A 45 -2.46 2.53 2.07
C PRO A 45 -1.08 1.87 1.92
N LEU A 46 -1.06 0.69 1.30
CA LEU A 46 0.13 -0.13 1.11
C LEU A 46 0.43 -0.27 -0.39
N LEU A 47 1.60 0.22 -0.79
CA LEU A 47 2.09 0.13 -2.17
C LEU A 47 3.25 -0.86 -2.25
N VAL A 48 3.23 -1.69 -3.27
CA VAL A 48 4.18 -2.78 -3.48
C VAL A 48 4.86 -2.58 -4.83
N ARG A 49 6.18 -2.70 -4.88
CA ARG A 49 6.89 -2.62 -6.16
C ARG A 49 6.47 -3.80 -7.05
N ALA A 50 6.15 -3.53 -8.31
CA ALA A 50 5.82 -4.57 -9.27
C ALA A 50 6.99 -5.57 -9.43
N GLY A 51 6.66 -6.85 -9.47
CA GLY A 51 7.64 -7.95 -9.51
C GLY A 51 8.22 -8.35 -8.14
N ALA A 52 7.83 -7.69 -7.05
CA ALA A 52 8.20 -8.14 -5.71
C ALA A 52 7.37 -9.38 -5.30
N GLY A 53 8.03 -10.39 -4.74
CA GLY A 53 7.37 -11.47 -4.01
C GLY A 53 7.13 -11.05 -2.56
N LEU A 54 5.87 -10.83 -2.18
CA LEU A 54 5.49 -10.56 -0.79
C LEU A 54 4.99 -11.85 -0.12
N PRO A 55 5.78 -12.44 0.80
CA PRO A 55 5.27 -13.56 1.59
C PRO A 55 4.20 -13.05 2.55
N LEU A 56 3.00 -13.61 2.43
CA LEU A 56 1.89 -13.35 3.33
C LEU A 56 1.72 -14.56 4.24
N SER A 57 1.59 -14.30 5.55
CA SER A 57 1.15 -15.33 6.49
C SER A 57 -0.35 -15.24 6.60
N GLU A 58 -1.04 -16.32 6.23
CA GLU A 58 -2.43 -16.53 6.62
C GLU A 58 -2.41 -17.09 8.05
N THR A 59 -2.22 -16.22 9.03
CA THR A 59 -2.25 -16.67 10.42
C THR A 59 -3.69 -16.76 10.89
N ASP A 60 -4.36 -17.87 10.55
CA ASP A 60 -5.34 -18.46 11.45
C ASP A 60 -4.52 -19.05 12.61
N HIS A 61 -4.44 -18.32 13.71
CA HIS A 61 -4.00 -18.87 14.97
C HIS A 61 -5.25 -19.44 15.65
N PRO A 62 -5.64 -20.73 15.44
CA PRO A 62 -6.62 -21.32 16.31
C PRO A 62 -6.00 -21.31 17.70
N CYS A 63 -6.64 -20.58 18.62
CA CYS A 63 -6.35 -20.66 20.04
C CYS A 63 -6.48 -22.13 20.43
N GLN A 64 -5.35 -22.85 20.51
CA GLN A 64 -5.34 -24.25 20.88
C GLN A 64 -5.78 -24.33 22.34
N ARG A 65 -6.93 -24.96 22.56
CA ARG A 65 -7.54 -25.22 23.85
C ARG A 65 -6.86 -26.39 24.54
#